data_AF-A0AAW0DEV6-F1
#
_entry.id   AF-A0AAW0DEV6-F1
#
_cell.length_a   1.000
_cell.length_b   1.000
_cell.length_c   1.000
_cell.angle_alpha   90.00
_cell.angle_beta   90.00
_cell.angle_gamma   90.00
#
_symmetry.space_group_name_H-M   'P 1'
#
loop_
_entity.id
_entity.type
_entity.pdbx_description
1 polymer ?
#
loop_
_entity_poly.entity_id
_entity_poly.type
_entity_poly.pdbx_seq_one_letter_code
_entity_poly.pdbx_strand_id
1 'polypeptide(L)'
;MYPRLVALDLDGTVWRGWLDANRFSHEDNLYRTGNTIVDRRNSHNTIMLFPHVLPVIQDLLAHGVQVAVVSRNTSRALCDRALWHFGIIGSVSYDEVYDVSKINHFARIQAYTAQSGEQIDFSDMLLFDDDPKNREVEITFGVTFKTLQNDNGLTWDSYQAGLAVWRRNKLCMRGIPLSLTEQGKKRFVGWVGTSGPNAARYRQGLRRLDYSRPARYGYGLYMTDDPAVAMFFASWDRPVHDRYICAIYVRDGELFDQIHKVSILSSSFFLKQKISNFDTWPQLWIPENNLLKTDNEHGTQDEIARSQEARDQYFAGRFNIQKPYILFSRHHHMPEMGPGVRPGRFNEMVVYPQLQDSLFYAECAVPAAEFQAQYMPHLRGRVVPFEGMVNQWRIRVVPETIQECKNYGEML
;
A
#
# COMPACT_ATOMS: atom_id res chain seq x y z
N MET A 1 3.37 -20.36 -2.17
CA MET A 1 3.01 -19.47 -3.31
C MET A 1 4.03 -18.34 -3.38
N TYR A 2 4.39 -17.97 -4.60
CA TYR A 2 5.36 -16.92 -4.91
C TYR A 2 4.74 -15.91 -5.90
N PRO A 3 5.16 -14.63 -5.86
CA PRO A 3 4.89 -13.67 -6.94
C PRO A 3 5.45 -14.19 -8.26
N ARG A 4 4.93 -13.68 -9.38
CA ARG A 4 5.48 -14.02 -10.71
C ARG A 4 6.74 -13.24 -11.02
N LEU A 5 6.89 -12.04 -10.43
CA LEU A 5 8.04 -11.19 -10.59
C LEU A 5 8.44 -10.55 -9.25
N VAL A 6 9.74 -10.55 -8.96
CA VAL A 6 10.33 -9.79 -7.86
C VAL A 6 11.34 -8.80 -8.42
N ALA A 7 11.14 -7.53 -8.10
CA ALA A 7 12.05 -6.46 -8.45
C ALA A 7 12.89 -6.07 -7.24
N LEU A 8 14.18 -5.84 -7.48
CA LEU A 8 15.14 -5.38 -6.48
C LEU A 8 15.65 -4.00 -6.88
N ASP A 9 15.64 -3.05 -5.95
CA ASP A 9 16.55 -1.91 -6.06
C ASP A 9 18.02 -2.36 -5.89
N LEU A 10 18.96 -1.45 -6.12
CA LEU A 10 20.38 -1.75 -6.13
C LEU A 10 21.10 -1.15 -4.91
N ASP A 11 21.31 0.17 -4.92
CA ASP A 11 22.05 0.89 -3.89
C ASP A 11 21.28 0.92 -2.57
N GLY A 12 21.78 0.24 -1.52
CA GLY A 12 21.06 0.12 -0.25
C GLY A 12 20.18 -1.13 -0.14
N THR A 13 19.99 -1.86 -1.24
CA THR A 13 19.14 -3.06 -1.31
C THR A 13 19.95 -4.33 -1.63
N VAL A 14 20.65 -4.36 -2.76
CA VAL A 14 21.50 -5.48 -3.21
C VAL A 14 22.90 -5.36 -2.60
N TRP A 15 23.41 -4.14 -2.48
CA TRP A 15 24.70 -3.88 -1.85
C TRP A 15 24.66 -2.67 -0.92
N ARG A 16 25.58 -2.68 0.05
CA ARG A 16 25.89 -1.51 0.88
C ARG A 16 26.78 -0.54 0.09
N GLY A 17 26.45 0.74 0.17
CA GLY A 17 27.14 1.83 -0.53
C GLY A 17 26.40 2.27 -1.80
N TRP A 18 26.73 3.46 -2.28
CA TRP A 18 26.13 4.04 -3.50
C TRP A 18 27.11 4.00 -4.66
N LEU A 19 26.73 3.35 -5.76
CA LEU A 19 27.52 3.28 -6.99
C LEU A 19 27.37 4.55 -7.83
N ASP A 20 27.83 5.68 -7.30
CA ASP A 20 27.76 7.00 -7.95
C ASP A 20 28.78 7.12 -9.09
N ALA A 21 28.30 7.43 -10.30
CA ALA A 21 29.12 7.62 -11.49
C ALA A 21 30.19 8.71 -11.32
N ASN A 22 29.89 9.77 -10.58
CA ASN A 22 30.86 10.84 -10.30
C ASN A 22 32.00 10.34 -9.41
N ARG A 23 31.74 9.31 -8.59
CA ARG A 23 32.70 8.73 -7.66
C ARG A 23 33.51 7.58 -8.28
N PHE A 24 32.86 6.68 -9.01
CA PHE A 24 33.49 5.47 -9.58
C PHE A 24 34.06 5.65 -10.99
N SER A 25 33.83 6.79 -11.64
CA SER A 25 34.33 7.19 -12.97
C SER A 25 33.97 6.28 -14.15
N HIS A 26 34.45 5.03 -14.20
CA HIS A 26 34.26 4.10 -15.33
C HIS A 26 34.16 2.66 -14.84
N GLU A 27 33.27 1.87 -15.44
CA GLU A 27 32.92 0.52 -15.00
C GLU A 27 34.09 -0.46 -15.06
N ASP A 28 34.97 -0.34 -16.05
CA ASP A 28 36.16 -1.18 -16.15
C ASP A 28 37.17 -0.98 -15.01
N ASN A 29 37.04 0.07 -14.19
CA ASN A 29 37.85 0.24 -12.98
C ASN A 29 37.34 -0.63 -11.80
N LEU A 30 36.15 -1.19 -11.89
CA LEU A 30 35.61 -2.04 -10.85
C LEU A 30 36.36 -3.38 -10.83
N TYR A 31 36.70 -3.85 -9.64
CA TYR A 31 37.19 -5.21 -9.43
C TYR A 31 36.65 -5.77 -8.12
N ARG A 32 36.41 -7.09 -8.12
CA ARG A 32 35.86 -7.79 -6.96
C ARG A 32 36.97 -8.34 -6.08
N THR A 33 36.82 -8.14 -4.77
CA THR A 33 37.62 -8.78 -3.71
C THR A 33 36.67 -9.35 -2.67
N GLY A 34 36.58 -10.69 -2.60
CA GLY A 34 35.59 -11.36 -1.74
C GLY A 34 34.16 -10.95 -2.08
N ASN A 35 33.45 -10.33 -1.14
CA ASN A 35 32.09 -9.84 -1.32
C ASN A 35 31.99 -8.32 -1.59
N THR A 36 33.13 -7.68 -1.86
CA THR A 36 33.25 -6.24 -2.07
C THR A 36 33.73 -5.96 -3.48
N ILE A 37 33.16 -4.94 -4.11
CA ILE A 37 33.71 -4.32 -5.33
C ILE A 37 34.41 -3.04 -4.93
N VAL A 38 35.59 -2.83 -5.50
CA VAL A 38 36.47 -1.70 -5.23
C VAL A 38 36.80 -1.01 -6.55
N ASP A 39 36.91 0.32 -6.52
CA ASP A 39 37.44 1.10 -7.64
C ASP A 39 38.97 1.04 -7.66
N ARG A 40 39.57 0.65 -8.78
CA ARG A 40 41.04 0.65 -8.97
C ARG A 40 41.66 2.02 -8.78
N ARG A 41 40.94 3.11 -9.09
CA ARG A 41 41.48 4.46 -9.01
C ARG A 41 41.43 5.04 -7.60
N ASN A 42 40.51 4.57 -6.78
CA ASN A 42 40.40 4.96 -5.39
C ASN A 42 39.81 3.83 -4.55
N SER A 43 40.66 3.15 -3.78
CA SER A 43 40.27 2.00 -2.97
C SER A 43 39.28 2.30 -1.84
N HIS A 44 39.00 3.57 -1.54
CA HIS A 44 37.95 3.97 -0.60
C HIS A 44 36.55 3.86 -1.21
N ASN A 45 36.45 3.92 -2.54
CA ASN A 45 35.19 3.77 -3.25
C ASN A 45 34.87 2.28 -3.33
N THR A 46 33.93 1.84 -2.49
CA THR A 46 33.54 0.44 -2.40
C THR A 46 32.03 0.27 -2.37
N ILE A 47 31.58 -0.89 -2.84
CA ILE A 47 30.24 -1.43 -2.56
C ILE A 47 30.38 -2.87 -2.09
N MET A 48 29.55 -3.29 -1.14
CA MET A 48 29.62 -4.63 -0.56
C MET A 48 28.29 -5.35 -0.71
N LEU A 49 28.29 -6.51 -1.36
CA LEU A 49 27.09 -7.31 -1.56
C LEU A 49 26.51 -7.74 -0.21
N PHE A 50 25.19 -7.62 -0.05
CA PHE A 50 24.54 -8.12 1.16
C PHE A 50 24.52 -9.66 1.19
N PRO A 51 24.79 -10.31 2.33
CA PRO A 51 25.01 -11.77 2.39
C PRO A 51 23.86 -12.64 1.87
N HIS A 52 22.62 -12.17 2.00
CA HIS A 52 21.43 -12.96 1.66
C HIS A 52 20.94 -12.74 0.22
N VAL A 53 21.52 -11.83 -0.55
CA VAL A 53 21.04 -11.53 -1.92
C VAL A 53 21.10 -12.76 -2.83
N LEU A 54 22.25 -13.45 -2.86
CA LEU A 54 22.40 -14.64 -3.71
C LEU A 54 21.45 -15.78 -3.28
N PRO A 55 21.35 -16.15 -1.99
CA PRO A 55 20.34 -17.11 -1.53
C PRO A 55 18.90 -16.72 -1.89
N VAL A 56 18.53 -15.44 -1.79
CA VAL A 56 17.18 -14.97 -2.16
C VAL A 56 16.94 -15.12 -3.65
N ILE A 57 17.88 -14.70 -4.50
CA ILE A 57 17.75 -14.87 -5.96
C ILE A 57 17.65 -16.36 -6.33
N GLN A 58 18.44 -17.22 -5.70
CA GLN A 58 18.36 -18.67 -5.92
C GLN A 58 16.99 -19.23 -5.54
N ASP A 59 16.43 -18.85 -4.40
CA ASP A 59 15.09 -19.27 -3.99
C ASP A 59 14.01 -18.79 -4.97
N LEU A 60 14.10 -17.55 -5.44
CA LEU A 60 13.19 -17.00 -6.45
C LEU A 60 13.22 -17.79 -7.76
N LEU A 61 14.41 -18.05 -8.30
CA LEU A 61 14.58 -18.81 -9.53
C LEU A 61 14.11 -20.25 -9.38
N ALA A 62 14.39 -20.90 -8.25
CA ALA A 62 13.95 -22.26 -7.95
C ALA A 62 12.42 -22.40 -7.93
N HIS A 63 11.70 -21.30 -7.68
CA HIS A 63 10.23 -21.24 -7.69
C HIS A 63 9.67 -20.61 -8.98
N GLY A 64 10.49 -20.45 -10.03
CA GLY A 64 10.06 -19.92 -11.33
C GLY A 64 9.72 -18.44 -11.33
N VAL A 65 10.21 -17.67 -10.36
CA VAL A 65 9.98 -16.23 -10.27
C VAL A 65 10.95 -15.48 -11.15
N GLN A 66 10.45 -14.55 -11.97
CA GLN A 66 11.29 -13.63 -12.74
C GLN A 66 11.90 -12.58 -11.83
N VAL A 67 13.21 -12.33 -11.96
CA VAL A 67 13.91 -11.31 -11.17
C VAL A 67 14.12 -10.07 -12.03
N ALA A 68 13.73 -8.91 -11.52
CA ALA A 68 14.03 -7.62 -12.14
C ALA A 68 14.98 -6.82 -11.26
N VAL A 69 15.82 -5.99 -11.87
CA VAL A 69 16.50 -4.89 -11.18
C VAL A 69 15.87 -3.58 -11.64
N VAL A 70 15.49 -2.74 -10.68
CA VAL A 70 14.86 -1.44 -10.94
C VAL A 70 15.60 -0.42 -10.10
N SER A 71 16.36 0.47 -10.72
CA SER A 71 17.17 1.43 -9.97
C SER A 71 17.13 2.81 -10.59
N ARG A 72 17.20 3.81 -9.70
CA ARG A 72 17.31 5.22 -10.08
C ARG A 72 18.76 5.67 -10.27
N ASN A 73 19.71 4.74 -10.28
CA ASN A 73 21.10 5.05 -10.56
C ASN A 73 21.25 5.63 -11.98
N THR A 74 22.12 6.62 -12.13
CA THR A 74 22.34 7.33 -13.40
C THR A 74 23.29 6.60 -14.36
N SER A 75 23.99 5.55 -13.90
CA SER A 75 24.92 4.77 -14.71
C SER A 75 24.58 3.29 -14.71
N ARG A 76 23.80 2.89 -15.74
CA ARG A 76 23.53 1.48 -16.03
C ARG A 76 24.80 0.66 -16.22
N ALA A 77 25.79 1.19 -16.96
CA ALA A 77 27.04 0.47 -17.23
C ALA A 77 27.80 0.08 -15.95
N LEU A 78 27.83 0.98 -14.94
CA LEU A 78 28.43 0.69 -13.64
C LEU A 78 27.64 -0.40 -12.90
N CYS A 79 26.32 -0.26 -12.82
CA CYS A 79 25.44 -1.23 -12.17
C CYS A 79 25.55 -2.62 -12.80
N ASP A 80 25.52 -2.71 -14.13
CA ASP A 80 25.63 -3.96 -14.88
C ASP A 80 26.97 -4.64 -14.64
N ARG A 81 28.06 -3.86 -14.61
CA ARG A 81 29.39 -4.38 -14.29
C ARG A 81 29.48 -4.88 -12.85
N ALA A 82 28.86 -4.18 -11.90
CA ALA A 82 28.79 -4.63 -10.52
C ALA A 82 28.00 -5.93 -10.38
N LEU A 83 26.81 -6.00 -10.98
CA LEU A 83 25.98 -7.20 -11.04
C LEU A 83 26.71 -8.38 -11.71
N TRP A 84 27.48 -8.12 -12.77
CA TRP A 84 28.32 -9.12 -13.42
C TRP A 84 29.41 -9.65 -12.49
N HIS A 85 30.14 -8.77 -11.81
CA HIS A 85 31.16 -9.16 -10.82
C HIS A 85 30.58 -9.98 -9.68
N PHE A 86 29.37 -9.65 -9.22
CA PHE A 86 28.67 -10.41 -8.19
C PHE A 86 28.05 -11.73 -8.69
N GLY A 87 28.02 -11.97 -10.01
CA GLY A 87 27.42 -13.17 -10.60
C GLY A 87 25.89 -13.14 -10.62
N ILE A 88 25.29 -11.95 -10.60
CA ILE A 88 23.83 -11.75 -10.52
C ILE A 88 23.22 -11.49 -11.90
N ILE A 89 23.95 -10.82 -12.81
CA ILE A 89 23.37 -10.30 -14.07
C ILE A 89 22.68 -11.37 -14.93
N GLY A 90 23.20 -12.60 -14.96
CA GLY A 90 22.61 -13.70 -15.72
C GLY A 90 21.26 -14.21 -15.18
N SER A 91 20.91 -13.83 -13.96
CA SER A 91 19.64 -14.16 -13.31
C SER A 91 18.55 -13.10 -13.52
N VAL A 92 18.91 -11.93 -14.07
CA VAL A 92 18.01 -10.78 -14.22
C VAL A 92 17.24 -10.89 -15.53
N SER A 93 15.91 -10.94 -15.44
CA SER A 93 14.99 -10.97 -16.57
C SER A 93 14.69 -9.58 -17.14
N TYR A 94 14.65 -8.56 -16.27
CA TYR A 94 14.42 -7.16 -16.66
C TYR A 94 15.38 -6.25 -15.93
N ASP A 95 16.10 -5.44 -16.69
CA ASP A 95 17.13 -4.54 -16.19
C ASP A 95 16.80 -3.09 -16.55
N GLU A 96 16.24 -2.40 -15.55
CA GLU A 96 15.62 -1.09 -15.68
C GLU A 96 16.36 -0.09 -14.75
N VAL A 97 17.58 0.29 -15.17
CA VAL A 97 18.47 1.20 -14.41
C VAL A 97 18.64 2.53 -15.13
N TYR A 98 17.98 3.57 -14.61
CA TYR A 98 18.06 4.97 -15.04
C TYR A 98 17.22 5.85 -14.10
N ASP A 99 17.58 7.13 -13.95
CA ASP A 99 16.96 8.04 -12.97
C ASP A 99 15.58 8.56 -13.41
N VAL A 100 14.55 7.76 -13.14
CA VAL A 100 13.14 8.16 -13.19
C VAL A 100 12.37 7.55 -12.02
N SER A 101 11.12 7.97 -11.81
CA SER A 101 10.21 7.34 -10.84
C SER A 101 10.04 5.84 -11.11
N LYS A 102 9.94 5.05 -10.03
CA LYS A 102 9.74 3.58 -10.08
C LYS A 102 8.43 3.18 -10.76
N ILE A 103 7.46 4.09 -10.84
CA ILE A 103 6.25 3.93 -11.65
C ILE A 103 6.63 3.67 -13.12
N ASN A 104 7.60 4.40 -13.66
CA ASN A 104 8.00 4.24 -15.07
C ASN A 104 8.73 2.92 -15.31
N HIS A 105 9.60 2.48 -14.39
CA HIS A 105 10.25 1.16 -14.49
C HIS A 105 9.21 0.03 -14.50
N PHE A 106 8.23 0.06 -13.59
CA PHE A 106 7.18 -0.96 -13.53
C PHE A 106 6.24 -0.94 -14.74
N ALA A 107 5.89 0.25 -15.26
CA ALA A 107 5.07 0.35 -16.47
C ALA A 107 5.76 -0.29 -17.69
N ARG A 108 7.08 -0.11 -17.82
CA ARG A 108 7.88 -0.75 -18.89
C ARG A 108 8.02 -2.25 -18.70
N ILE A 109 8.30 -2.72 -17.48
CA ILE A 109 8.32 -4.16 -17.17
C ILE A 109 7.00 -4.81 -17.57
N GLN A 110 5.87 -4.21 -17.20
CA GLN A 110 4.57 -4.74 -17.60
C GLN A 110 4.41 -4.76 -19.13
N ALA A 111 4.82 -3.70 -19.84
CA ALA A 111 4.80 -3.67 -21.30
C ALA A 111 5.67 -4.78 -21.92
N TYR A 112 6.86 -5.06 -21.38
CA TYR A 112 7.69 -6.18 -21.85
C TYR A 112 7.03 -7.53 -21.60
N THR A 113 6.42 -7.74 -20.42
CA THR A 113 5.71 -9.00 -20.13
C THR A 113 4.51 -9.20 -21.06
N ALA A 114 3.79 -8.13 -21.41
CA ALA A 114 2.70 -8.20 -22.37
C ALA A 114 3.20 -8.58 -23.77
N GLN A 115 4.36 -8.08 -24.19
CA GLN A 115 4.97 -8.40 -25.48
C GLN A 115 5.50 -9.83 -25.55
N SER A 116 5.95 -10.40 -24.43
CA SER A 116 6.49 -11.78 -24.39
C SER A 116 5.42 -12.88 -24.35
N GLY A 117 4.14 -12.49 -24.37
CA GLY A 117 3.00 -13.39 -24.55
C GLY A 117 2.12 -13.58 -23.32
N GLU A 118 2.58 -13.16 -22.14
CA GLU A 118 1.75 -13.15 -20.94
C GLU A 118 2.09 -11.97 -20.03
N GLN A 119 1.18 -10.98 -20.01
CA GLN A 119 1.29 -9.83 -19.14
C GLN A 119 1.25 -10.26 -17.68
N ILE A 120 2.24 -9.84 -16.90
CA ILE A 120 2.22 -10.02 -15.45
C ILE A 120 1.44 -8.85 -14.84
N ASP A 121 0.41 -9.17 -14.06
CA ASP A 121 -0.34 -8.16 -13.31
C ASP A 121 0.53 -7.56 -12.22
N PHE A 122 0.37 -6.26 -11.96
CA PHE A 122 1.08 -5.58 -10.87
C PHE A 122 0.82 -6.23 -9.50
N SER A 123 -0.37 -6.82 -9.29
CA SER A 123 -0.68 -7.55 -8.06
C SER A 123 0.16 -8.83 -7.85
N ASP A 124 0.80 -9.33 -8.91
CA ASP A 124 1.73 -10.48 -8.89
C ASP A 124 3.20 -10.04 -8.87
N MET A 125 3.47 -8.76 -8.62
CA MET A 125 4.81 -8.21 -8.48
C MET A 125 5.11 -7.79 -7.03
N LEU A 126 6.38 -7.91 -6.63
CA LEU A 126 6.90 -7.49 -5.33
C LEU A 126 8.20 -6.69 -5.52
N LEU A 127 8.27 -5.49 -4.95
CA LEU A 127 9.45 -4.64 -4.91
C LEU A 127 10.09 -4.67 -3.52
N PHE A 128 11.41 -4.91 -3.48
CA PHE A 128 12.27 -4.63 -2.33
C PHE A 128 13.11 -3.39 -2.62
N ASP A 129 13.04 -2.41 -1.73
CA ASP A 129 13.67 -1.10 -1.90
C ASP A 129 13.89 -0.48 -0.51
N ASP A 130 14.96 0.28 -0.32
CA ASP A 130 15.26 0.93 0.95
C ASP A 130 14.68 2.35 1.05
N ASP A 131 14.35 3.00 -0.08
CA ASP A 131 13.76 4.34 -0.07
C ASP A 131 12.22 4.27 0.02
N PRO A 132 11.60 4.72 1.13
CA PRO A 132 10.16 4.68 1.29
C PRO A 132 9.38 5.42 0.19
N LYS A 133 9.98 6.43 -0.47
CA LYS A 133 9.34 7.18 -1.56
C LYS A 133 8.93 6.29 -2.72
N ASN A 134 9.73 5.26 -2.99
CA ASN A 134 9.49 4.31 -4.08
C ASN A 134 8.23 3.46 -3.85
N ARG A 135 7.60 3.55 -2.67
CA ARG A 135 6.26 3.00 -2.38
C ARG A 135 5.16 3.53 -3.29
N GLU A 136 5.38 4.61 -4.02
CA GLU A 136 4.45 5.11 -5.03
C GLU A 136 3.95 4.02 -6.00
N VAL A 137 4.73 2.97 -6.29
CA VAL A 137 4.28 1.82 -7.10
C VAL A 137 3.21 0.97 -6.41
N GLU A 138 3.28 0.83 -5.09
CA GLU A 138 2.30 0.12 -4.28
C GLU A 138 0.96 0.83 -4.29
N ILE A 139 0.99 2.16 -4.32
CA ILE A 139 -0.19 3.02 -4.28
C ILE A 139 -0.78 3.20 -5.67
N THR A 140 0.05 3.34 -6.70
CA THR A 140 -0.40 3.62 -8.07
C THR A 140 -0.86 2.35 -8.78
N PHE A 141 -0.08 1.27 -8.66
CA PHE A 141 -0.28 0.05 -9.45
C PHE A 141 -0.67 -1.18 -8.64
N GLY A 142 -0.45 -1.16 -7.33
CA GLY A 142 -0.78 -2.31 -6.47
C GLY A 142 0.32 -3.36 -6.36
N VAL A 143 1.51 -3.08 -6.87
CA VAL A 143 2.74 -3.82 -6.59
C VAL A 143 2.90 -3.95 -5.07
N THR A 144 3.25 -5.12 -4.55
CA THR A 144 3.58 -5.21 -3.13
C THR A 144 4.91 -4.50 -2.89
N PHE A 145 4.97 -3.57 -1.95
CA PHE A 145 6.22 -2.88 -1.60
C PHE A 145 6.71 -3.30 -0.21
N LYS A 146 7.99 -3.71 -0.14
CA LYS A 146 8.66 -4.04 1.11
C LYS A 146 9.86 -3.11 1.30
N THR A 147 9.70 -2.14 2.21
CA THR A 147 10.82 -1.31 2.64
C THR A 147 11.88 -2.16 3.35
N LEU A 148 13.13 -1.87 3.05
CA LEU A 148 14.32 -2.41 3.69
C LEU A 148 14.96 -1.38 4.62
N GLN A 149 15.74 -1.85 5.60
CA GLN A 149 16.59 -0.95 6.37
C GLN A 149 17.94 -0.87 5.66
N ASN A 150 18.38 0.34 5.31
CA ASN A 150 19.57 0.60 4.49
C ASN A 150 20.84 -0.09 5.02
N ASP A 151 20.97 -0.25 6.35
CA ASP A 151 22.12 -0.91 6.95
C ASP A 151 22.15 -2.42 6.74
N ASN A 152 21.00 -3.05 6.58
CA ASN A 152 20.92 -4.51 6.45
C ASN A 152 20.64 -4.97 5.02
N GLY A 153 20.13 -4.06 4.18
CA GLY A 153 19.68 -4.35 2.83
C GLY A 153 18.69 -5.50 2.79
N LEU A 154 18.76 -6.29 1.72
CA LEU A 154 17.94 -7.49 1.58
C LEU A 154 18.49 -8.61 2.49
N THR A 155 17.68 -9.02 3.46
CA THR A 155 17.94 -10.15 4.35
C THR A 155 16.95 -11.28 4.09
N TRP A 156 17.26 -12.48 4.56
CA TRP A 156 16.30 -13.59 4.47
C TRP A 156 14.98 -13.27 5.19
N ASP A 157 15.05 -12.61 6.34
CA ASP A 157 13.87 -12.23 7.11
C ASP A 157 13.04 -11.14 6.41
N SER A 158 13.69 -10.12 5.85
CA SER A 158 12.97 -9.08 5.10
C SER A 158 12.34 -9.65 3.83
N TYR A 159 13.02 -10.58 3.16
CA TYR A 159 12.53 -11.35 2.05
C TYR A 159 11.27 -12.16 2.39
N GLN A 160 11.32 -13.00 3.43
CA GLN A 160 10.17 -13.79 3.88
C GLN A 160 9.00 -12.90 4.33
N ALA A 161 9.29 -11.77 5.00
CA ALA A 161 8.28 -10.77 5.36
C ALA A 161 7.64 -10.13 4.12
N GLY A 162 8.41 -9.82 3.08
CA GLY A 162 7.90 -9.30 1.80
C GLY A 162 6.97 -10.30 1.11
N LEU A 163 7.38 -11.58 1.04
CA LEU A 163 6.53 -12.65 0.52
C LEU A 163 5.25 -12.83 1.35
N ALA A 164 5.33 -12.70 2.67
CA ALA A 164 4.15 -12.77 3.54
C ALA A 164 3.16 -11.63 3.26
N VAL A 165 3.64 -10.39 3.08
CA VAL A 165 2.77 -9.27 2.67
C VAL A 165 2.12 -9.55 1.32
N TRP A 166 2.89 -10.00 0.33
CA TRP A 166 2.35 -10.32 -1.00
C TRP A 166 1.28 -11.41 -0.94
N ARG A 167 1.53 -12.50 -0.18
CA ARG A 167 0.56 -13.58 0.04
C ARG A 167 -0.74 -13.06 0.66
N ARG A 168 -0.66 -12.15 1.63
CA ARG A 168 -1.86 -11.52 2.22
C ARG A 168 -2.63 -10.71 1.19
N ASN A 169 -1.95 -9.90 0.38
CA ASN A 169 -2.60 -9.15 -0.70
C ASN A 169 -3.32 -10.09 -1.67
N LYS A 170 -2.70 -11.21 -2.08
CA LYS A 170 -3.35 -12.20 -2.95
C LYS A 170 -4.52 -12.91 -2.28
N LEU A 171 -4.42 -13.21 -0.99
CA LEU A 171 -5.51 -13.84 -0.25
C LEU A 171 -6.74 -12.92 -0.16
N CYS A 172 -6.54 -11.61 -0.01
CA CYS A 172 -7.64 -10.64 -0.09
C CYS A 172 -8.30 -10.57 -1.47
N MET A 173 -7.58 -10.90 -2.54
CA MET A 173 -8.10 -10.95 -3.92
C MET A 173 -8.78 -12.28 -4.27
N ARG A 174 -8.55 -13.35 -3.50
CA ARG A 174 -9.04 -14.70 -3.82
C ARG A 174 -10.53 -14.84 -3.53
N GLY A 175 -11.28 -15.35 -4.51
CA GLY A 175 -12.70 -15.67 -4.37
C GLY A 175 -13.65 -14.49 -4.58
N ILE A 176 -13.14 -13.32 -4.95
CA ILE A 176 -13.98 -12.18 -5.32
C ILE A 176 -14.24 -12.24 -6.82
N PRO A 177 -15.51 -12.24 -7.27
CA PRO A 177 -15.82 -12.14 -8.69
C PRO A 177 -15.14 -10.91 -9.28
N LEU A 178 -14.31 -11.13 -10.31
CA LEU A 178 -13.67 -10.04 -11.05
C LEU A 178 -14.72 -9.15 -11.72
N SER A 179 -15.86 -9.75 -12.08
CA SER A 179 -17.04 -9.05 -12.57
C SER A 179 -17.76 -8.33 -11.43
N LEU A 180 -17.92 -7.00 -11.57
CA LEU A 180 -18.80 -6.18 -10.71
C LEU A 180 -20.28 -6.60 -10.79
N THR A 181 -20.65 -7.45 -11.75
CA THR A 181 -22.03 -7.86 -12.02
C THR A 181 -22.35 -9.30 -11.57
N GLU A 182 -21.35 -10.09 -11.14
CA GLU A 182 -21.56 -11.44 -10.62
C GLU A 182 -21.76 -11.49 -9.09
N GLN A 183 -22.45 -12.54 -8.66
CA GLN A 183 -23.18 -12.71 -7.40
C GLN A 183 -22.33 -12.70 -6.12
N GLY A 184 -21.98 -11.52 -5.61
CA GLY A 184 -21.70 -11.30 -4.19
C GLY A 184 -22.90 -10.67 -3.48
N LYS A 185 -23.09 -10.93 -2.18
CA LYS A 185 -24.06 -10.17 -1.37
C LYS A 185 -23.49 -8.78 -1.11
N LYS A 186 -23.62 -7.88 -2.10
CA LYS A 186 -23.13 -6.51 -1.98
C LYS A 186 -23.69 -5.85 -0.74
N ARG A 187 -22.86 -5.04 -0.08
CA ARG A 187 -23.26 -4.34 1.14
C ARG A 187 -22.76 -2.92 1.12
N PHE A 188 -23.65 -1.98 1.39
CA PHE A 188 -23.31 -0.59 1.60
C PHE A 188 -22.43 -0.44 2.85
N VAL A 189 -21.34 0.32 2.75
CA VAL A 189 -20.36 0.48 3.83
C VAL A 189 -19.96 1.92 4.11
N GLY A 190 -20.38 2.90 3.30
CA GLY A 190 -20.13 4.31 3.60
C GLY A 190 -20.13 5.22 2.37
N TRP A 191 -19.77 6.47 2.59
CA TRP A 191 -19.77 7.53 1.60
C TRP A 191 -18.37 8.08 1.37
N VAL A 192 -18.13 8.55 0.14
CA VAL A 192 -16.88 9.23 -0.25
C VAL A 192 -17.20 10.51 -0.99
N GLY A 193 -16.57 11.60 -0.57
CA GLY A 193 -16.50 12.84 -1.35
C GLY A 193 -15.24 12.88 -2.20
N THR A 194 -15.37 13.09 -3.51
CA THR A 194 -14.23 13.02 -4.43
C THR A 194 -14.43 13.83 -5.72
N SER A 195 -13.45 13.78 -6.61
CA SER A 195 -13.51 14.36 -7.97
C SER A 195 -14.18 13.42 -8.98
N GLY A 196 -14.65 13.96 -10.10
CA GLY A 196 -15.25 13.17 -11.19
C GLY A 196 -14.35 12.05 -11.70
N PRO A 197 -13.05 12.29 -11.98
CA PRO A 197 -12.12 11.24 -12.39
C PRO A 197 -11.96 10.11 -11.37
N ASN A 198 -11.87 10.43 -10.07
CA ASN A 198 -11.78 9.42 -9.02
C ASN A 198 -13.11 8.68 -8.83
N ALA A 199 -14.24 9.38 -8.92
CA ALA A 199 -15.56 8.78 -8.85
C ALA A 199 -15.78 7.74 -9.97
N ALA A 200 -15.37 8.06 -11.20
CA ALA A 200 -15.43 7.13 -12.34
C ALA A 200 -14.60 5.86 -12.09
N ARG A 201 -13.44 6.00 -11.43
CA ARG A 201 -12.58 4.86 -11.07
C ARG A 201 -13.14 4.02 -9.95
N TYR A 202 -13.68 4.64 -8.90
CA TYR A 202 -14.33 3.91 -7.83
C TYR A 202 -15.50 3.08 -8.36
N ARG A 203 -16.24 3.57 -9.38
CA ARG A 203 -17.29 2.79 -10.06
C ARG A 203 -16.78 1.56 -10.79
N GLN A 204 -15.53 1.58 -11.23
CA GLN A 204 -14.84 0.43 -11.82
C GLN A 204 -14.15 -0.45 -10.77
N GLY A 205 -14.30 -0.12 -9.47
CA GLY A 205 -13.59 -0.78 -8.38
C GLY A 205 -12.09 -0.53 -8.37
N LEU A 206 -11.63 0.52 -9.07
CA LEU A 206 -10.24 0.92 -9.13
C LEU A 206 -9.95 1.95 -8.03
N ARG A 207 -8.76 1.88 -7.44
CA ARG A 207 -8.18 2.94 -6.60
C ARG A 207 -8.12 4.31 -7.27
N ARG A 208 -7.94 5.36 -6.44
CA ARG A 208 -7.79 6.77 -6.86
C ARG A 208 -6.58 7.01 -7.78
N LEU A 209 -6.64 8.06 -8.60
CA LEU A 209 -5.52 8.48 -9.48
C LEU A 209 -4.42 9.21 -8.72
N ASP A 210 -4.83 10.13 -7.84
CA ASP A 210 -3.91 11.06 -7.20
C ASP A 210 -3.43 10.49 -5.86
N TYR A 211 -2.11 10.33 -5.75
CA TYR A 211 -1.43 9.89 -4.54
C TYR A 211 -0.72 11.02 -3.80
N SER A 212 -0.69 12.24 -4.34
CA SER A 212 -0.04 13.41 -3.74
C SER A 212 -0.70 13.85 -2.43
N ARG A 213 -2.00 13.58 -2.26
CA ARG A 213 -2.75 13.88 -1.04
C ARG A 213 -3.25 12.59 -0.37
N PRO A 214 -2.53 12.01 0.59
CA PRO A 214 -2.99 10.84 1.35
C PRO A 214 -4.25 11.15 2.17
N ALA A 215 -4.93 10.12 2.66
CA ALA A 215 -5.87 10.29 3.75
C ALA A 215 -5.08 10.62 5.04
N ARG A 216 -5.78 11.14 6.05
CA ARG A 216 -5.18 11.46 7.36
C ARG A 216 -4.48 10.27 8.00
N TYR A 217 -4.95 9.05 7.75
CA TYR A 217 -4.30 7.82 8.20
C TYR A 217 -3.64 7.04 7.05
N GLY A 218 -3.11 7.76 6.06
CA GLY A 218 -2.22 7.22 5.05
C GLY A 218 -2.77 7.11 3.65
N TYR A 219 -2.06 6.35 2.83
CA TYR A 219 -2.56 6.03 1.50
C TYR A 219 -3.77 5.11 1.63
N GLY A 220 -4.89 5.50 1.05
CA GLY A 220 -6.10 4.69 1.09
C GLY A 220 -7.34 5.44 0.63
N LEU A 221 -8.43 4.69 0.53
CA LEU A 221 -9.76 5.26 0.33
C LEU A 221 -10.24 5.81 1.66
N TYR A 222 -10.39 7.13 1.73
CA TYR A 222 -11.03 7.80 2.85
C TYR A 222 -12.55 7.74 2.70
N MET A 223 -13.23 7.28 3.73
CA MET A 223 -14.68 7.10 3.79
C MET A 223 -15.24 7.63 5.11
N THR A 224 -16.54 7.89 5.13
CA THR A 224 -17.30 8.27 6.31
C THR A 224 -18.69 7.62 6.27
N ASP A 225 -19.32 7.43 7.41
CA ASP A 225 -20.71 6.97 7.48
C ASP A 225 -21.71 8.12 7.23
N ASP A 226 -21.33 9.36 7.49
CA ASP A 226 -22.19 10.53 7.32
C ASP A 226 -22.02 11.15 5.91
N PRO A 227 -23.05 11.12 5.05
CA PRO A 227 -22.96 11.72 3.73
C PRO A 227 -22.71 13.24 3.77
N ALA A 228 -23.00 13.93 4.88
CA ALA A 228 -22.75 15.36 5.02
C ALA A 228 -21.26 15.65 5.19
N VAL A 229 -20.56 14.76 5.90
CA VAL A 229 -19.10 14.76 6.01
C VAL A 229 -18.48 14.46 4.64
N ALA A 230 -19.01 13.49 3.90
CA ALA A 230 -18.55 13.21 2.53
C ALA A 230 -18.73 14.43 1.62
N MET A 231 -19.86 15.14 1.74
CA MET A 231 -20.09 16.38 1.01
C MET A 231 -19.11 17.50 1.32
N PHE A 232 -18.81 17.69 2.61
CA PHE A 232 -17.79 18.64 3.03
C PHE A 232 -16.45 18.33 2.39
N PHE A 233 -15.98 17.08 2.48
CA PHE A 233 -14.70 16.70 1.89
C PHE A 233 -14.70 16.71 0.36
N ALA A 234 -15.84 16.49 -0.30
CA ALA A 234 -15.96 16.69 -1.75
C ALA A 234 -15.71 18.17 -2.12
N SER A 235 -16.17 19.10 -1.29
CA SER A 235 -16.02 20.54 -1.49
C SER A 235 -14.63 21.10 -1.15
N TRP A 236 -13.86 20.34 -0.38
CA TRP A 236 -12.51 20.71 0.04
C TRP A 236 -11.58 20.85 -1.17
N ASP A 237 -11.15 22.08 -1.44
CA ASP A 237 -10.18 22.43 -2.47
C ASP A 237 -10.52 21.90 -3.88
N ARG A 238 -11.82 21.83 -4.22
CA ARG A 238 -12.30 21.41 -5.55
C ARG A 238 -13.32 22.38 -6.13
N PRO A 239 -13.29 22.64 -7.45
CA PRO A 239 -14.30 23.46 -8.10
C PRO A 239 -15.66 22.74 -8.10
N VAL A 240 -16.76 23.51 -8.09
CA VAL A 240 -18.13 22.97 -7.90
C VAL A 240 -18.49 21.86 -8.89
N HIS A 241 -18.08 21.98 -10.16
CA HIS A 241 -18.40 21.02 -11.22
C HIS A 241 -17.64 19.68 -11.09
N ASP A 242 -16.60 19.64 -10.25
CA ASP A 242 -15.76 18.45 -10.02
C ASP A 242 -15.96 17.87 -8.61
N ARG A 243 -17.18 18.00 -8.05
CA ARG A 243 -17.52 17.47 -6.73
C ARG A 243 -18.51 16.34 -6.90
N TYR A 244 -18.15 15.14 -6.46
CA TYR A 244 -18.96 13.94 -6.54
C TYR A 244 -19.07 13.26 -5.18
N ILE A 245 -20.25 12.68 -4.92
CA ILE A 245 -20.51 11.83 -3.77
C ILE A 245 -20.70 10.41 -4.28
N CYS A 246 -19.95 9.47 -3.71
CA CYS A 246 -20.01 8.06 -4.04
C CYS A 246 -20.59 7.26 -2.87
N ALA A 247 -21.57 6.41 -3.15
CA ALA A 247 -21.97 5.35 -2.22
C ALA A 247 -21.05 4.16 -2.42
N ILE A 248 -20.27 3.82 -1.41
CA ILE A 248 -19.31 2.72 -1.48
C ILE A 248 -19.93 1.44 -0.94
N TYR A 249 -19.70 0.37 -1.69
CA TYR A 249 -20.15 -0.97 -1.39
C TYR A 249 -18.94 -1.90 -1.33
N VAL A 250 -19.03 -2.91 -0.48
CA VAL A 250 -18.24 -4.13 -0.64
C VAL A 250 -18.94 -5.04 -1.65
N ARG A 251 -18.17 -5.66 -2.53
CA ARG A 251 -18.65 -6.62 -3.54
C ARG A 251 -19.29 -7.85 -2.89
N ASP A 252 -18.73 -8.28 -1.76
CA ASP A 252 -19.22 -9.41 -0.98
C ASP A 252 -19.18 -9.07 0.52
N GLY A 253 -20.35 -8.87 1.12
CA GLY A 253 -20.50 -8.57 2.53
C GLY A 253 -20.18 -9.75 3.46
N GLU A 254 -20.33 -11.00 3.00
CA GLU A 254 -19.97 -12.17 3.83
C GLU A 254 -18.46 -12.33 3.89
N LEU A 255 -17.76 -12.11 2.78
CA LEU A 255 -16.30 -12.05 2.77
C LEU A 255 -15.79 -10.91 3.65
N PHE A 256 -16.43 -9.74 3.58
CA PHE A 256 -16.08 -8.61 4.42
C PHE A 256 -16.18 -8.94 5.92
N ASP A 257 -17.23 -9.66 6.35
CA ASP A 257 -17.37 -10.10 7.74
C ASP A 257 -16.32 -11.14 8.15
N GLN A 258 -15.76 -11.86 7.19
CA GLN A 258 -14.81 -12.96 7.38
C GLN A 258 -13.37 -12.60 7.04
N ILE A 259 -13.08 -11.34 6.70
CA ILE A 259 -11.77 -10.94 6.19
C ILE A 259 -10.63 -11.19 7.20
N HIS A 260 -10.94 -11.18 8.49
CA HIS A 260 -10.04 -11.53 9.58
C HIS A 260 -9.64 -13.03 9.60
N LYS A 261 -10.40 -13.93 8.94
CA LYS A 261 -10.12 -15.38 8.84
C LYS A 261 -9.25 -15.74 7.65
N VAL A 262 -9.15 -14.85 6.66
CA VAL A 262 -8.43 -15.07 5.40
C VAL A 262 -6.92 -15.32 5.64
N SER A 263 -6.41 -15.05 6.85
CA SER A 263 -5.03 -15.26 7.27
C SER A 263 -4.67 -16.67 7.77
N ILE A 264 -5.66 -17.55 8.01
CA ILE A 264 -5.44 -18.83 8.70
C ILE A 264 -5.01 -19.96 7.73
N LEU A 265 -5.08 -19.73 6.42
CA LEU A 265 -4.78 -20.76 5.42
C LEU A 265 -3.35 -20.64 4.87
N SER A 266 -2.36 -20.97 5.71
CA SER A 266 -0.99 -21.29 5.26
C SER A 266 -0.71 -22.78 5.49
N SER A 267 -0.95 -23.60 4.46
CA SER A 267 -0.61 -25.02 4.44
C SER A 267 0.89 -25.23 4.21
N SER A 268 1.69 -25.21 5.29
CA SER A 268 3.04 -25.76 5.26
C SER A 268 3.40 -26.40 6.60
N PHE A 269 3.51 -27.72 6.59
CA PHE A 269 3.75 -28.59 7.74
C PHE A 269 5.12 -28.36 8.44
N PHE A 270 6.07 -27.70 7.77
CA PHE A 270 7.46 -27.56 8.22
C PHE A 270 7.80 -26.28 9.00
N LEU A 271 6.86 -25.34 9.18
CA LEU A 271 7.09 -24.05 9.85
C LEU A 271 6.27 -23.87 11.14
N LYS A 272 6.01 -24.97 11.86
CA LYS A 272 5.25 -24.96 13.13
C LYS A 272 6.04 -24.50 14.36
N GLN A 273 7.35 -24.26 14.27
CA GLN A 273 8.17 -23.76 15.39
C GLN A 273 8.91 -22.47 15.02
N LYS A 274 8.16 -21.35 14.95
CA LYS A 274 8.60 -19.94 15.15
C LYS A 274 7.68 -18.91 14.47
N ILE A 275 6.68 -19.35 13.69
CA ILE A 275 5.64 -18.45 13.19
C ILE A 275 4.38 -18.66 14.03
N SER A 276 4.35 -18.06 15.22
CA SER A 276 3.12 -17.99 16.03
C SER A 276 2.09 -17.15 15.29
N ASN A 277 0.97 -17.77 14.91
CA ASN A 277 -0.36 -17.18 14.70
C ASN A 277 -0.36 -15.68 14.32
N PHE A 278 -0.31 -15.38 13.03
CA PHE A 278 -0.73 -14.08 12.55
C PHE A 278 -2.26 -13.97 12.65
N ASP A 279 -2.77 -13.56 13.80
CA ASP A 279 -4.11 -12.98 13.96
C ASP A 279 -4.16 -11.66 13.17
N THR A 280 -4.15 -11.72 11.82
CA THR A 280 -4.27 -10.50 11.02
C THR A 280 -5.72 -10.04 11.07
N TRP A 281 -6.03 -9.24 12.08
CA TRP A 281 -7.23 -8.40 12.06
C TRP A 281 -6.95 -7.22 11.14
N PRO A 282 -7.54 -7.18 9.93
CA PRO A 282 -7.35 -6.02 9.09
C PRO A 282 -8.14 -4.83 9.64
N GLN A 283 -9.21 -5.03 10.42
CA GLN A 283 -10.07 -3.94 10.88
C GLN A 283 -9.71 -3.49 12.29
N LEU A 284 -9.26 -2.25 12.41
CA LEU A 284 -8.79 -1.65 13.67
C LEU A 284 -9.40 -0.28 13.89
N TRP A 285 -10.05 -0.07 15.03
CA TRP A 285 -10.42 1.25 15.51
C TRP A 285 -9.28 1.83 16.34
N ILE A 286 -8.74 2.96 15.89
CA ILE A 286 -7.60 3.65 16.50
C ILE A 286 -8.04 4.98 17.13
N PRO A 287 -7.36 5.45 18.19
CA PRO A 287 -7.64 6.77 18.76
C PRO A 287 -7.18 7.86 17.80
N GLU A 288 -7.71 9.06 17.98
CA GLU A 288 -7.27 10.26 17.28
C GLU A 288 -5.88 10.69 17.78
N ASN A 289 -4.84 10.04 17.28
CA ASN A 289 -3.46 10.26 17.71
C ASN A 289 -2.62 10.95 16.62
N ASN A 290 -2.05 12.11 16.94
CA ASN A 290 -1.21 12.88 16.01
C ASN A 290 0.03 12.11 15.53
N LEU A 291 0.56 11.17 16.32
CA LEU A 291 1.69 10.32 15.92
C LEU A 291 1.34 9.35 14.77
N LEU A 292 0.05 9.06 14.58
CA LEU A 292 -0.45 8.17 13.54
C LEU A 292 -0.96 8.92 12.30
N LYS A 293 -1.07 10.24 12.39
CA LYS A 293 -1.60 11.07 11.31
C LYS A 293 -0.51 11.37 10.30
N THR A 294 -0.93 11.45 9.05
CA THR A 294 -0.13 11.91 7.93
C THR A 294 -0.52 13.36 7.66
N ASP A 295 0.48 14.23 7.53
CA ASP A 295 0.25 15.59 7.02
C ASP A 295 -0.10 15.48 5.53
N ASN A 296 -1.40 15.56 5.24
CA ASN A 296 -1.97 15.38 3.92
C ASN A 296 -2.14 16.70 3.16
N GLU A 297 -1.76 17.83 3.77
CA GLU A 297 -1.89 19.17 3.18
C GLU A 297 -0.53 19.73 2.77
N HIS A 298 0.48 19.58 3.62
CA HIS A 298 1.79 20.21 3.45
C HIS A 298 2.94 19.22 3.33
N GLY A 299 2.70 17.93 3.62
CA GLY A 299 3.72 16.89 3.56
C GLY A 299 4.29 16.69 2.17
N THR A 300 5.62 16.66 2.07
CA THR A 300 6.32 16.18 0.87
C THR A 300 6.06 14.68 0.65
N GLN A 301 6.29 14.18 -0.57
CA GLN A 301 6.15 12.75 -0.87
C GLN A 301 7.00 11.87 0.08
N ASP A 302 8.21 12.32 0.42
CA ASP A 302 9.10 11.68 1.38
C ASP A 302 8.50 11.57 2.78
N GLU A 303 7.98 12.68 3.30
CA GLU A 303 7.39 12.76 4.64
C GLU A 303 6.15 11.90 4.73
N ILE A 304 5.31 11.94 3.69
CA ILE A 304 4.12 11.09 3.58
C ILE A 304 4.52 9.61 3.56
N ALA A 305 5.52 9.24 2.75
CA ALA A 305 5.99 7.86 2.65
C ALA A 305 6.56 7.34 3.96
N ARG A 306 7.37 8.15 4.66
CA ARG A 306 7.91 7.82 5.99
C ARG A 306 6.81 7.74 7.05
N SER A 307 5.82 8.64 7.01
CA SER A 307 4.64 8.59 7.89
C SER A 307 3.87 7.28 7.72
N GLN A 308 3.68 6.82 6.47
CA GLN A 308 3.07 5.51 6.19
C GLN A 308 3.88 4.36 6.77
N GLU A 309 5.21 4.37 6.57
CA GLU A 309 6.08 3.31 7.09
C GLU A 309 6.07 3.27 8.63
N ALA A 310 6.22 4.43 9.29
CA ALA A 310 6.21 4.52 10.74
C ALA A 310 4.89 3.97 11.33
N ARG A 311 3.76 4.27 10.68
CA ARG A 311 2.46 3.72 11.06
C ARG A 311 2.35 2.22 10.84
N ASP A 312 2.83 1.70 9.71
CA ASP A 312 2.87 0.25 9.43
C ASP A 312 3.70 -0.49 10.50
N GLN A 313 4.86 0.07 10.88
CA GLN A 313 5.71 -0.47 11.95
C GLN A 313 5.06 -0.38 13.33
N TYR A 314 4.40 0.74 13.63
CA TYR A 314 3.69 0.93 14.90
C TYR A 314 2.56 -0.09 15.06
N PHE A 315 1.73 -0.30 14.04
CA PHE A 315 0.65 -1.30 14.12
C PHE A 315 1.17 -2.74 14.22
N ALA A 316 2.25 -3.05 13.50
CA ALA A 316 2.89 -4.36 13.60
C ALA A 316 3.44 -4.61 15.01
N GLY A 317 4.16 -3.65 15.58
CA GLY A 317 4.77 -3.79 16.91
C GLY A 317 3.78 -3.70 18.07
N ARG A 318 2.83 -2.75 18.02
CA ARG A 318 1.91 -2.47 19.13
C ARG A 318 0.70 -3.39 19.16
N PHE A 319 0.15 -3.73 17.99
CA PHE A 319 -1.12 -4.44 17.87
C PHE A 319 -1.04 -5.78 17.13
N ASN A 320 0.14 -6.16 16.61
CA ASN A 320 0.33 -7.32 15.74
C ASN A 320 -0.55 -7.26 14.47
N ILE A 321 -0.76 -6.06 13.93
CA ILE A 321 -1.56 -5.83 12.73
C ILE A 321 -0.63 -5.45 11.59
N GLN A 322 -0.78 -6.12 10.45
CA GLN A 322 0.03 -5.86 9.27
C GLN A 322 -0.85 -5.53 8.07
N LYS A 323 -0.31 -4.75 7.14
CA LYS A 323 -0.98 -4.44 5.89
C LYS A 323 -1.30 -5.72 5.08
N PRO A 324 -2.43 -5.71 4.34
CA PRO A 324 -3.35 -4.57 4.18
C PRO A 324 -4.41 -4.52 5.30
N TYR A 325 -4.84 -3.31 5.71
CA TYR A 325 -5.76 -3.08 6.84
C TYR A 325 -6.85 -2.02 6.52
N ILE A 326 -7.85 -1.91 7.39
CA ILE A 326 -8.91 -0.91 7.42
C ILE A 326 -8.83 -0.24 8.80
N LEU A 327 -8.67 1.08 8.80
CA LEU A 327 -8.61 1.86 10.02
C LEU A 327 -9.93 2.58 10.22
N PHE A 328 -10.44 2.57 11.44
CA PHE A 328 -11.57 3.37 11.89
C PHE A 328 -11.06 4.37 12.92
N SER A 329 -11.61 5.59 12.92
CA SER A 329 -11.28 6.60 13.91
C SER A 329 -12.42 7.59 14.07
N ARG A 330 -12.38 8.31 15.19
CA ARG A 330 -13.15 9.53 15.38
C ARG A 330 -12.33 10.73 14.93
N HIS A 331 -12.99 11.77 14.43
CA HIS A 331 -12.37 13.05 14.09
C HIS A 331 -13.21 14.19 14.66
N HIS A 332 -12.56 15.20 15.22
CA HIS A 332 -13.21 16.41 15.71
C HIS A 332 -13.93 17.19 14.60
N HIS A 333 -15.09 17.77 14.90
CA HIS A 333 -15.72 18.75 14.02
C HIS A 333 -14.72 19.83 13.64
N MET A 334 -14.65 20.14 12.34
CA MET A 334 -13.81 21.23 11.84
C MET A 334 -14.61 22.53 11.81
N PRO A 335 -14.05 23.70 12.16
CA PRO A 335 -14.79 24.96 12.14
C PRO A 335 -15.44 25.30 10.79
N GLU A 336 -14.86 24.83 9.69
CA GLU A 336 -15.32 25.03 8.32
C GLU A 336 -16.50 24.12 7.94
N MET A 337 -16.77 23.09 8.73
CA MET A 337 -17.91 22.20 8.49
C MET A 337 -19.22 22.97 8.70
N GLY A 338 -20.05 22.95 7.65
CA GLY A 338 -21.34 23.62 7.67
C GLY A 338 -22.37 22.93 8.58
N PRO A 339 -23.52 23.58 8.83
CA PRO A 339 -24.56 23.10 9.76
C PRO A 339 -25.23 21.78 9.36
N GLY A 340 -24.91 21.24 8.19
CA GLY A 340 -25.38 19.93 7.73
C GLY A 340 -24.64 18.76 8.35
N VAL A 341 -23.44 18.97 8.91
CA VAL A 341 -22.66 17.97 9.62
C VAL A 341 -23.07 17.96 11.09
N ARG A 342 -23.20 16.77 11.68
CA ARG A 342 -23.56 16.65 13.11
C ARG A 342 -22.49 17.32 13.98
N PRO A 343 -22.89 18.11 14.99
CA PRO A 343 -21.94 18.66 15.95
C PRO A 343 -21.28 17.53 16.76
N GLY A 344 -20.01 17.70 17.12
CA GLY A 344 -19.23 16.69 17.86
C GLY A 344 -18.20 15.97 17.01
N ARG A 345 -17.85 14.73 17.35
CA ARG A 345 -16.92 13.94 16.52
C ARG A 345 -17.69 13.15 15.47
N PHE A 346 -17.07 12.95 14.31
CA PHE A 346 -17.60 12.11 13.24
C PHE A 346 -16.69 10.91 12.98
N ASN A 347 -17.19 9.90 12.27
CA ASN A 347 -16.42 8.72 11.96
C ASN A 347 -15.70 8.81 10.62
N GLU A 348 -14.51 8.24 10.62
CA GLU A 348 -13.67 8.07 9.45
C GLU A 348 -13.33 6.59 9.31
N MET A 349 -13.26 6.13 8.07
CA MET A 349 -12.72 4.83 7.69
C MET A 349 -11.68 5.01 6.60
N VAL A 350 -10.50 4.43 6.76
CA VAL A 350 -9.42 4.44 5.76
C VAL A 350 -9.14 3.01 5.32
N VAL A 351 -9.40 2.72 4.05
CA VAL A 351 -9.19 1.39 3.45
C VAL A 351 -7.87 1.36 2.70
N TYR A 352 -7.00 0.41 3.03
CA TYR A 352 -5.74 0.21 2.32
C TYR A 352 -5.97 -0.10 0.83
N PRO A 353 -5.15 0.41 -0.11
CA PRO A 353 -5.44 0.33 -1.55
C PRO A 353 -5.66 -1.09 -2.08
N GLN A 354 -4.91 -2.08 -1.61
CA GLN A 354 -5.07 -3.48 -2.03
C GLN A 354 -6.40 -4.08 -1.58
N LEU A 355 -6.92 -3.66 -0.42
CA LEU A 355 -8.28 -4.05 0.00
C LEU A 355 -9.33 -3.34 -0.84
N GLN A 356 -9.12 -2.06 -1.16
CA GLN A 356 -10.00 -1.31 -2.04
C GLN A 356 -10.16 -2.04 -3.38
N ASP A 357 -9.06 -2.30 -4.08
CA ASP A 357 -9.07 -2.95 -5.40
C ASP A 357 -9.78 -4.30 -5.38
N SER A 358 -9.60 -5.04 -4.28
CA SER A 358 -10.16 -6.37 -4.14
C SER A 358 -11.66 -6.31 -3.89
N LEU A 359 -12.11 -5.47 -2.94
CA LEU A 359 -13.41 -5.64 -2.31
C LEU A 359 -14.34 -4.44 -2.44
N PHE A 360 -13.83 -3.22 -2.62
CA PHE A 360 -14.63 -1.99 -2.55
C PHE A 360 -14.87 -1.40 -3.94
N TYR A 361 -16.06 -0.81 -4.14
CA TYR A 361 -16.39 -0.06 -5.34
C TYR A 361 -17.50 0.96 -5.04
N ALA A 362 -17.66 1.95 -5.92
CA ALA A 362 -18.80 2.84 -5.88
C ALA A 362 -19.94 2.27 -6.72
N GLU A 363 -21.08 1.97 -6.11
CA GLU A 363 -22.26 1.56 -6.88
C GLU A 363 -22.85 2.76 -7.64
N CYS A 364 -22.86 3.93 -7.00
CA CYS A 364 -23.25 5.18 -7.62
C CYS A 364 -22.20 6.27 -7.36
N ALA A 365 -22.10 7.20 -8.30
CA ALA A 365 -21.39 8.46 -8.15
C ALA A 365 -22.29 9.56 -8.70
N VAL A 366 -22.63 10.52 -7.85
CA VAL A 366 -23.60 11.58 -8.16
C VAL A 366 -22.92 12.93 -7.97
N PRO A 367 -23.10 13.90 -8.90
CA PRO A 367 -22.65 15.26 -8.67
C PRO A 367 -23.15 15.81 -7.33
N ALA A 368 -22.30 16.47 -6.55
CA ALA A 368 -22.63 16.84 -5.17
C ALA A 368 -23.87 17.74 -5.04
N ALA A 369 -24.11 18.62 -6.02
CA ALA A 369 -25.30 19.47 -6.05
C ALA A 369 -26.59 18.64 -6.24
N GLU A 370 -26.54 17.64 -7.11
CA GLU A 370 -27.64 16.71 -7.34
C GLU A 370 -27.84 15.81 -6.11
N PHE A 371 -26.76 15.32 -5.52
CA PHE A 371 -26.80 14.52 -4.30
C PHE A 371 -27.50 15.27 -3.15
N GLN A 372 -27.13 16.54 -2.95
CA GLN A 372 -27.73 17.43 -1.97
C GLN A 372 -29.23 17.65 -2.21
N ALA A 373 -29.65 17.82 -3.46
CA ALA A 373 -31.04 18.11 -3.79
C ALA A 373 -31.94 16.87 -3.71
N GLN A 374 -31.47 15.74 -4.22
CA GLN A 374 -32.31 14.56 -4.45
C GLN A 374 -32.17 13.48 -3.37
N TYR A 375 -30.99 13.31 -2.76
CA TYR A 375 -30.72 12.15 -1.88
C TYR A 375 -30.66 12.53 -0.41
N MET A 376 -30.02 13.66 -0.09
CA MET A 376 -29.86 14.13 1.29
C MET A 376 -31.15 14.21 2.11
N PRO A 377 -32.30 14.69 1.58
CA PRO A 377 -33.56 14.73 2.32
C PRO A 377 -34.03 13.35 2.80
N HIS A 378 -33.68 12.27 2.09
CA HIS A 378 -34.11 10.91 2.38
C HIS A 378 -33.13 10.14 3.29
N LEU A 379 -31.91 10.63 3.49
CA LEU A 379 -30.87 9.97 4.29
C LEU A 379 -30.83 10.45 5.75
N ARG A 380 -31.45 11.59 6.07
CA ARG A 380 -31.50 12.13 7.43
C ARG A 380 -32.11 11.11 8.40
N GLY A 381 -31.33 10.73 9.42
CA GLY A 381 -31.73 9.79 10.47
C GLY A 381 -31.68 8.29 10.09
N ARG A 382 -31.25 7.95 8.86
CA ARG A 382 -31.17 6.56 8.38
C ARG A 382 -29.74 6.01 8.25
N VAL A 383 -28.74 6.82 8.62
CA VAL A 383 -27.33 6.43 8.62
C VAL A 383 -27.04 5.61 9.88
N VAL A 384 -26.57 4.38 9.68
CA VAL A 384 -26.02 3.56 10.77
C VAL A 384 -24.55 3.91 10.92
N PRO A 385 -24.11 4.43 12.07
CA PRO A 385 -22.75 4.89 12.23
C PRO A 385 -21.79 3.70 12.45
N PHE A 386 -20.49 3.88 12.17
CA PHE A 386 -19.51 2.80 12.24
C PHE A 386 -19.38 2.18 13.63
N GLU A 387 -19.60 2.93 14.72
CA GLU A 387 -19.63 2.39 16.08
C GLU A 387 -20.73 1.35 16.26
N GLY A 388 -21.88 1.54 15.60
CA GLY A 388 -22.98 0.58 15.59
C GLY A 388 -22.62 -0.71 14.86
N MET A 389 -21.51 -0.72 14.11
CA MET A 389 -21.05 -1.85 13.31
C MET A 389 -19.87 -2.60 13.92
N VAL A 390 -19.32 -2.17 15.06
CA VAL A 390 -18.12 -2.78 15.69
C VAL A 390 -18.26 -4.30 15.83
N ASN A 391 -19.38 -4.76 16.36
CA ASN A 391 -19.63 -6.19 16.55
C ASN A 391 -19.92 -6.91 15.23
N GLN A 392 -20.70 -6.31 14.33
CA GLN A 392 -21.10 -6.93 13.08
C GLN A 392 -19.90 -7.11 12.14
N TRP A 393 -19.08 -6.08 11.99
CA TRP A 393 -17.93 -6.09 11.08
C TRP A 393 -16.68 -6.70 11.74
N ARG A 394 -16.73 -6.95 13.06
CA ARG A 394 -15.59 -7.42 13.87
C ARG A 394 -14.45 -6.42 13.78
N ILE A 395 -14.74 -5.19 14.19
CA ILE A 395 -13.74 -4.14 14.30
C ILE A 395 -13.02 -4.32 15.64
N ARG A 396 -11.70 -4.47 15.63
CA ARG A 396 -10.94 -4.49 16.88
C ARG A 396 -10.83 -3.06 17.41
N VAL A 397 -11.39 -2.80 18.57
CA VAL A 397 -11.24 -1.51 19.25
C VAL A 397 -10.08 -1.58 20.22
N VAL A 398 -9.08 -0.71 20.07
CA VAL A 398 -7.93 -0.69 20.99
C VAL A 398 -8.31 -0.01 22.32
N PRO A 399 -7.72 -0.42 23.46
CA PRO A 399 -8.06 0.16 24.77
C PRO A 399 -7.96 1.70 24.82
N GLU A 400 -7.00 2.27 24.11
CA GLU A 400 -6.79 3.70 24.01
C GLU A 400 -7.99 4.42 23.37
N THR A 401 -8.61 3.81 22.35
CA THR A 401 -9.84 4.34 21.72
C THR A 401 -11.01 4.30 22.68
N ILE A 402 -11.16 3.22 23.45
CA ILE A 402 -12.24 3.11 24.45
C ILE A 402 -12.10 4.24 25.48
N GLN A 403 -10.88 4.48 25.95
CA GLN A 403 -10.63 5.56 26.91
C GLN A 403 -10.87 6.95 26.31
N GLU A 404 -10.43 7.17 25.07
CA GLU A 404 -10.70 8.41 24.35
C GLU A 404 -12.22 8.66 24.23
N CYS A 405 -12.99 7.68 23.78
CA CYS A 405 -14.44 7.83 23.64
C CYS A 405 -15.12 8.15 24.98
N LYS A 406 -14.69 7.50 26.08
CA LYS A 406 -15.17 7.86 27.43
C LYS A 406 -14.89 9.32 27.80
N ASN A 407 -13.72 9.85 27.44
CA ASN A 407 -13.37 11.25 27.71
C ASN A 407 -14.27 12.24 26.96
N TYR A 408 -14.83 11.83 25.81
CA TYR A 408 -15.81 12.61 25.03
C TYR A 408 -17.27 12.29 25.37
N GLY A 409 -17.53 11.42 26.36
CA GLY A 409 -18.89 11.00 26.70
C GLY A 409 -19.57 10.09 25.66
N GLU A 410 -18.77 9.44 24.82
CA GLU A 410 -19.22 8.54 23.76
C GLU A 410 -19.15 7.07 24.21
N MET A 411 -19.98 6.21 23.60
CA MET A 411 -19.94 4.76 23.79
C MET A 411 -19.55 4.07 22.48
N LEU A 412 -18.68 3.05 22.57
CA LEU A 412 -18.25 2.18 21.47
C LEU A 412 -18.66 0.73 21.73
#